data_AF-A0A2V2NGI8-F1
#
_entry.id   AF-A0A2V2NGI8-F1
#
_cell.length_a   1.000
_cell.length_b   1.000
_cell.length_c   1.000
_cell.angle_alpha   90.00
_cell.angle_beta   90.00
_cell.angle_gamma   90.00
#
_symmetry.space_group_name_H-M   'P 1'
#
loop_
_entity.id
_entity.type
_entity.pdbx_description
1 polymer ?
#
loop_
_entity_poly.entity_id
_entity_poly.type
_entity_poly.pdbx_seq_one_letter_code
_entity_poly.pdbx_strand_id
1 'polypeptide(L)'
;MVTFFGELDNVCSSSDGIDLIGEKLTDLQLLDIYTEITNLGTRHPDDYCILKSRESLLTLLGEHEEAIDLISQKNILEKHPNLQLNLAGHLGAMGRKEEIKDLLSSLILKQETTVDLLIAFIAAGTLDKKDEAVTIWNKILEAEEITDLTIDDDVLEYPDEYSCLSGLPMREVITGLEILQRYGIRENYEVELYFFVDFIKIYLEGISDNIYQTLDNEGPYEALPGFLVAEAVGDNGFALATKLCNVRPVEDPSISLRLHTCLNDIKKYTSEYSIGNRLIESLHTDAINKPGFLKTLQTETGGDECQVFEMLYHLEDTGISDIIPSLMDEMERNNPDIRSKTIEQSRKFPGLWENPRSEDWNYDDPEEELYDTLDELMEKREDEKAFEFLTGNMREGRLLSESGVSLYLAGNLGKMDEMTDFIPMFKEKELNQYAYLLEGYQFLLRKDIKRGLDLVNRSIQAGFSEEDAMIHLARFLNQSGYPKRTIGICEKLLKKPGSKVTEIYPALIEAYRMQGKEKEATEAEDKFKKIISG
;
A
#
# COMPACT_ATOMS: atom_id res chain seq x y z
N MET A 1 -2.73 17.52 -16.67
CA MET A 1 -4.00 16.84 -16.91
C MET A 1 -3.70 15.44 -17.34
N VAL A 2 -3.28 14.70 -16.34
CA VAL A 2 -3.11 13.25 -16.40
C VAL A 2 -4.35 12.66 -15.75
N THR A 3 -5.04 11.79 -16.47
CA THR A 3 -6.17 11.03 -15.94
C THR A 3 -5.67 9.98 -14.96
N PHE A 4 -6.55 9.43 -14.12
CA PHE A 4 -6.18 8.44 -13.11
C PHE A 4 -5.33 7.28 -13.67
N PHE A 5 -5.69 6.70 -14.82
CA PHE A 5 -4.92 5.60 -15.46
C PHE A 5 -3.77 6.07 -16.36
N GLY A 6 -3.52 7.38 -16.43
CA GLY A 6 -2.38 7.98 -17.08
C GLY A 6 -1.09 7.96 -16.25
N GLU A 7 -1.18 7.62 -14.97
CA GLU A 7 -0.09 7.50 -14.00
C GLU A 7 0.24 6.04 -13.66
N LEU A 8 1.52 5.73 -13.51
CA LEU A 8 1.98 4.35 -13.29
C LEU A 8 1.58 3.80 -11.92
N ASP A 9 1.72 4.58 -10.87
CA ASP A 9 1.43 4.14 -9.51
C ASP A 9 -0.06 3.80 -9.33
N ASN A 10 -0.94 4.56 -10.00
CA ASN A 10 -2.38 4.31 -10.05
C ASN A 10 -2.72 3.01 -10.80
N VAL A 11 -2.02 2.71 -11.91
CA VAL A 11 -2.19 1.44 -12.62
C VAL A 11 -1.70 0.26 -11.79
N CYS A 12 -0.56 0.42 -11.11
CA CYS A 12 0.02 -0.62 -10.23
C CYS A 12 -0.90 -0.96 -9.06
N SER A 13 -1.42 0.07 -8.37
CA SER A 13 -2.39 -0.12 -7.27
C SER A 13 -3.72 -0.73 -7.72
N SER A 14 -4.16 -0.42 -8.94
CA SER A 14 -5.44 -0.91 -9.46
C SER A 14 -5.37 -2.31 -10.07
N SER A 15 -4.18 -2.77 -10.46
CA SER A 15 -3.98 -3.92 -11.36
C SER A 15 -4.67 -5.20 -10.90
N ASP A 16 -4.58 -5.51 -9.61
CA ASP A 16 -5.14 -6.74 -9.04
C ASP A 16 -6.67 -6.70 -8.94
N GLY A 17 -7.26 -5.51 -8.85
CA GLY A 17 -8.69 -5.32 -8.78
C GLY A 17 -9.39 -5.37 -10.14
N ILE A 18 -8.70 -5.18 -11.27
CA ILE A 18 -9.36 -5.16 -12.59
C ILE A 18 -10.13 -6.48 -12.86
N ASP A 19 -9.58 -7.62 -12.43
CA ASP A 19 -10.26 -8.92 -12.50
C ASP A 19 -11.59 -8.98 -11.73
N LEU A 20 -11.79 -8.09 -10.76
CA LEU A 20 -12.99 -7.97 -9.93
C LEU A 20 -14.03 -7.00 -10.49
N ILE A 21 -13.80 -6.30 -11.60
CA ILE A 21 -14.78 -5.36 -12.18
C ILE A 21 -16.08 -6.08 -12.61
N GLY A 22 -15.96 -7.26 -13.22
CA GLY A 22 -17.11 -7.99 -13.76
C GLY A 22 -17.87 -7.21 -14.83
N GLU A 23 -19.21 -7.30 -14.85
CA GLU A 23 -20.08 -6.62 -15.84
C GLU A 23 -20.51 -5.20 -15.39
N LYS A 24 -19.73 -4.56 -14.51
CA LYS A 24 -20.13 -3.31 -13.85
C LYS A 24 -19.82 -2.04 -14.66
N LEU A 25 -18.84 -2.12 -15.57
CA LEU A 25 -18.49 -1.02 -16.47
C LEU A 25 -18.98 -1.32 -17.89
N THR A 26 -19.26 -0.26 -18.64
CA THR A 26 -19.61 -0.37 -20.06
C THR A 26 -18.36 -0.60 -20.92
N ASP A 27 -18.54 -1.22 -22.09
CA ASP A 27 -17.46 -1.43 -23.06
C ASP A 27 -16.71 -0.13 -23.41
N LEU A 28 -17.42 1.01 -23.45
CA LEU A 28 -16.81 2.31 -23.72
C LEU A 28 -15.87 2.74 -22.59
N GLN A 29 -16.30 2.63 -21.33
CA GLN A 29 -15.47 2.94 -20.17
C GLN A 29 -14.25 2.02 -20.10
N LEU A 30 -14.43 0.72 -20.36
CA LEU A 30 -13.33 -0.24 -20.40
C LEU A 30 -12.32 0.08 -21.51
N LEU A 31 -12.80 0.49 -22.70
CA LEU A 31 -11.95 0.86 -23.82
C LEU A 31 -11.16 2.16 -23.56
N ASP A 32 -11.78 3.14 -22.91
CA ASP A 32 -11.11 4.38 -22.53
C ASP A 32 -9.96 4.09 -21.56
N ILE A 33 -10.21 3.31 -20.51
CA ILE A 33 -9.18 2.86 -19.56
C ILE A 33 -8.08 2.05 -20.28
N TYR A 34 -8.46 1.10 -21.14
CA TYR A 34 -7.49 0.30 -21.91
C TYR A 34 -6.59 1.18 -22.78
N THR A 35 -7.15 2.22 -23.39
CA THR A 35 -6.41 3.16 -24.24
C THR A 35 -5.39 3.95 -23.42
N GLU A 36 -5.78 4.44 -22.24
CA GLU A 36 -4.89 5.16 -21.33
C GLU A 36 -3.72 4.29 -20.86
N ILE A 37 -4.01 3.08 -20.38
CA ILE A 37 -2.97 2.14 -19.92
C ILE A 37 -2.08 1.71 -21.09
N THR A 38 -2.63 1.53 -22.29
CA THR A 38 -1.84 1.22 -23.50
C THR A 38 -0.89 2.37 -23.86
N ASN A 39 -1.35 3.61 -23.78
CA ASN A 39 -0.50 4.78 -24.00
C ASN A 39 0.61 4.86 -22.93
N LEU A 40 0.30 4.57 -21.67
CA LEU A 40 1.29 4.46 -20.60
C LEU A 40 2.33 3.35 -20.89
N GLY A 41 1.89 2.20 -21.42
CA GLY A 41 2.78 1.10 -21.82
C GLY A 41 3.80 1.46 -22.90
N THR A 42 3.55 2.50 -23.71
CA THR A 42 4.58 3.01 -24.65
C THR A 42 5.75 3.68 -23.94
N ARG A 43 5.51 4.23 -22.73
CA ARG A 43 6.51 4.85 -21.85
C ARG A 43 7.16 3.81 -20.93
N HIS A 44 6.43 2.76 -20.56
CA HIS A 44 6.86 1.71 -19.64
C HIS A 44 6.63 0.30 -20.23
N PRO A 45 7.36 -0.10 -21.30
CA PRO A 45 7.03 -1.29 -22.08
C PRO A 45 7.29 -2.63 -21.38
N ASP A 46 8.10 -2.64 -20.32
CA ASP A 46 8.48 -3.84 -19.57
C ASP A 46 7.72 -3.98 -18.22
N ASP A 47 6.75 -3.09 -17.95
CA ASP A 47 6.03 -3.08 -16.67
C ASP A 47 4.96 -4.18 -16.61
N TYR A 48 5.00 -4.99 -15.55
CA TYR A 48 4.10 -6.12 -15.38
C TYR A 48 2.67 -5.70 -15.03
N CYS A 49 2.48 -4.64 -14.24
CA CYS A 49 1.16 -4.16 -13.87
C CYS A 49 0.42 -3.63 -15.09
N ILE A 50 1.11 -2.95 -16.02
CA ILE A 50 0.54 -2.54 -17.30
C ILE A 50 0.14 -3.76 -18.14
N LEU A 51 1.05 -4.74 -18.29
CA LEU A 51 0.77 -5.95 -19.07
C LEU A 51 -0.47 -6.68 -18.54
N LYS A 52 -0.51 -6.91 -17.22
CA LYS A 52 -1.60 -7.59 -16.54
C LYS A 52 -2.92 -6.83 -16.68
N SER A 53 -2.92 -5.54 -16.39
CA SER A 53 -4.11 -4.69 -16.47
C SER A 53 -4.70 -4.67 -17.87
N ARG A 54 -3.85 -4.58 -18.90
CA ARG A 54 -4.28 -4.64 -20.32
C ARG A 54 -4.90 -5.99 -20.66
N GLU A 55 -4.30 -7.09 -20.24
CA GLU A 55 -4.86 -8.43 -20.46
C GLU A 55 -6.22 -8.59 -19.77
N SER A 56 -6.37 -8.08 -18.54
CA SER A 56 -7.62 -8.18 -17.79
C SER A 56 -8.72 -7.33 -18.40
N LEU A 57 -8.40 -6.13 -18.88
CA LEU A 57 -9.36 -5.29 -19.64
C LEU A 57 -9.78 -5.95 -20.97
N LEU A 58 -8.85 -6.53 -21.73
CA LEU A 58 -9.18 -7.30 -22.93
C LEU A 58 -10.07 -8.50 -22.61
N THR A 59 -9.87 -9.12 -21.45
CA THR A 59 -10.75 -10.20 -20.95
C THR A 59 -12.18 -9.70 -20.75
N LEU A 60 -12.35 -8.55 -20.08
CA LEU A 60 -13.66 -7.93 -19.83
C LEU A 60 -14.34 -7.48 -21.13
N LEU A 61 -13.57 -7.00 -22.10
CA LEU A 61 -14.06 -6.63 -23.44
C LEU A 61 -14.38 -7.85 -24.33
N GLY A 62 -13.98 -9.06 -23.94
CA GLY A 62 -14.13 -10.28 -24.74
C GLY A 62 -13.15 -10.40 -25.91
N GLU A 63 -12.11 -9.55 -25.97
CA GLU A 63 -11.10 -9.49 -27.03
C GLU A 63 -9.99 -10.53 -26.79
N HIS A 64 -10.37 -11.82 -26.81
CA HIS A 64 -9.50 -12.92 -26.42
C HIS A 64 -8.32 -13.16 -27.39
N GLU A 65 -8.49 -12.95 -28.68
CA GLU A 65 -7.38 -13.03 -29.64
C GLU A 65 -6.27 -12.01 -29.31
N GLU A 66 -6.64 -10.75 -29.05
CA GLU A 66 -5.68 -9.69 -28.72
C GLU A 66 -5.00 -9.97 -27.37
N ALA A 67 -5.74 -10.48 -26.39
CA ALA A 67 -5.18 -10.87 -25.10
C ALA A 67 -4.15 -12.01 -25.25
N ILE A 68 -4.41 -13.00 -26.10
CA ILE A 68 -3.45 -14.07 -26.42
C ILE A 68 -2.20 -13.50 -27.08
N ASP A 69 -2.34 -12.63 -28.07
CA ASP A 69 -1.20 -12.01 -28.76
C ASP A 69 -0.34 -11.18 -27.79
N LEU A 70 -0.97 -10.55 -26.79
CA LEU A 70 -0.31 -9.78 -25.74
C LEU A 70 0.56 -10.65 -24.82
N ILE A 71 0.06 -11.80 -24.35
CA ILE A 71 0.73 -12.60 -23.30
C ILE A 71 1.48 -13.84 -23.81
N SER A 72 1.26 -14.28 -25.04
CA SER A 72 1.79 -15.57 -25.55
C SER A 72 3.29 -15.58 -25.85
N GLN A 73 3.98 -14.45 -25.69
CA GLN A 73 5.42 -14.38 -25.93
C GLN A 73 6.20 -15.22 -24.91
N LYS A 74 7.11 -16.06 -25.40
CA LYS A 74 7.83 -17.04 -24.56
C LYS A 74 8.58 -16.40 -23.38
N ASN A 75 9.24 -15.27 -23.60
CA ASN A 75 9.94 -14.51 -22.56
C ASN A 75 9.00 -14.00 -21.45
N ILE A 76 7.76 -13.64 -21.80
CA ILE A 76 6.73 -13.22 -20.84
C ILE A 76 6.30 -14.41 -19.99
N LEU A 77 5.96 -15.53 -20.63
CA LEU A 77 5.51 -16.75 -19.93
C LEU A 77 6.60 -17.40 -19.06
N GLU A 78 7.88 -17.21 -19.40
CA GLU A 78 9.01 -17.65 -18.56
C GLU A 78 9.17 -16.78 -17.31
N LYS A 79 8.94 -15.46 -17.42
CA LYS A 79 9.01 -14.51 -16.29
C LYS A 79 7.79 -14.59 -15.37
N HIS A 80 6.60 -14.83 -15.96
CA HIS A 80 5.33 -14.85 -15.26
C HIS A 80 4.56 -16.13 -15.60
N PRO A 81 4.93 -17.27 -14.99
CA PRO A 81 4.36 -18.58 -15.33
C PRO A 81 2.84 -18.68 -15.13
N ASN A 82 2.28 -17.90 -14.21
CA ASN A 82 0.84 -17.81 -13.95
C ASN A 82 0.05 -17.36 -15.19
N LEU A 83 0.63 -16.57 -16.11
CA LEU A 83 -0.04 -16.16 -17.35
C LEU A 83 -0.38 -17.34 -18.28
N GLN A 84 0.19 -18.53 -18.05
CA GLN A 84 -0.22 -19.73 -18.78
C GLN A 84 -1.65 -20.18 -18.42
N LEU A 85 -2.13 -19.87 -17.21
CA LEU A 85 -3.52 -20.10 -16.81
C LEU A 85 -4.46 -19.13 -17.53
N ASN A 86 -4.08 -17.85 -17.64
CA ASN A 86 -4.81 -16.84 -18.43
C ASN A 86 -4.90 -17.24 -19.90
N LEU A 87 -3.79 -17.67 -20.49
CA LEU A 87 -3.76 -18.20 -21.85
C LEU A 87 -4.74 -19.37 -22.01
N ALA A 88 -4.77 -20.31 -21.07
CA ALA A 88 -5.74 -21.40 -21.08
C ALA A 88 -7.19 -20.91 -20.98
N GLY A 89 -7.45 -19.87 -20.18
CA GLY A 89 -8.75 -19.20 -20.06
C GLY A 89 -9.22 -18.63 -21.41
N HIS A 90 -8.37 -17.87 -22.11
CA HIS A 90 -8.69 -17.32 -23.43
C HIS A 90 -8.91 -18.39 -24.49
N LEU A 91 -8.05 -19.42 -24.53
CA LEU A 91 -8.24 -20.57 -25.40
C LEU A 91 -9.58 -21.27 -25.12
N GLY A 92 -9.99 -21.30 -23.84
CA GLY A 92 -11.31 -21.74 -23.35
C GLY A 92 -12.46 -20.95 -23.92
N ALA A 93 -12.43 -19.63 -23.78
CA ALA A 93 -13.45 -18.75 -24.31
C ALA A 93 -13.58 -18.86 -25.84
N MET A 94 -12.47 -19.12 -26.55
CA MET A 94 -12.45 -19.41 -27.99
C MET A 94 -12.84 -20.86 -28.36
N GLY A 95 -13.12 -21.74 -27.40
CA GLY A 95 -13.52 -23.12 -27.65
C GLY A 95 -12.40 -24.07 -28.10
N ARG A 96 -11.12 -23.72 -27.91
CA ARG A 96 -9.93 -24.48 -28.35
C ARG A 96 -9.57 -25.60 -27.37
N LYS A 97 -10.50 -26.55 -27.20
CA LYS A 97 -10.48 -27.58 -26.13
C LYS A 97 -9.22 -28.44 -26.06
N GLU A 98 -8.71 -28.91 -27.19
CA GLU A 98 -7.51 -29.78 -27.18
C GLU A 98 -6.26 -29.01 -26.74
N GLU A 99 -6.14 -27.74 -27.15
CA GLU A 99 -4.99 -26.91 -26.78
C GLU A 99 -4.99 -26.57 -25.29
N ILE A 100 -6.16 -26.30 -24.72
CA ILE A 100 -6.32 -26.14 -23.27
C ILE A 100 -5.89 -27.41 -22.55
N LYS A 101 -6.36 -28.56 -23.03
CA LYS A 101 -6.07 -29.85 -22.41
C LYS A 101 -4.58 -30.15 -22.42
N ASP A 102 -3.91 -29.93 -23.54
CA ASP A 102 -2.48 -30.13 -23.69
C ASP A 102 -1.68 -29.17 -22.79
N LEU A 103 -2.04 -27.87 -22.80
CA LEU A 103 -1.41 -26.85 -21.96
C LEU A 103 -1.57 -27.15 -20.47
N LEU A 104 -2.80 -27.31 -19.98
CA LEU A 104 -3.07 -27.57 -18.56
C LEU A 104 -2.47 -28.91 -18.11
N SER A 105 -2.48 -29.95 -18.97
CA SER A 105 -1.84 -31.23 -18.64
C SER A 105 -0.33 -31.08 -18.50
N SER A 106 0.30 -30.20 -19.27
CA SER A 106 1.74 -29.92 -19.15
C SER A 106 2.08 -29.17 -17.85
N LEU A 107 1.23 -28.22 -17.44
CA LEU A 107 1.40 -27.45 -16.21
C LEU A 107 1.34 -28.34 -14.97
N ILE A 108 0.44 -29.32 -14.96
CA ILE A 108 0.32 -30.29 -13.87
C ILE A 108 1.63 -31.08 -13.64
N LEU A 109 2.39 -31.35 -14.70
CA LEU A 109 3.63 -32.13 -14.59
C LEU A 109 4.81 -31.31 -14.07
N LYS A 110 4.75 -29.98 -14.16
CA LYS A 110 5.81 -29.09 -13.71
C LYS A 110 5.52 -28.65 -12.26
N GLN A 111 6.29 -29.18 -11.30
CA GLN A 111 6.09 -28.97 -9.86
C GLN A 111 7.44 -28.71 -9.17
N GLU A 112 8.20 -27.70 -9.63
CA GLU A 112 9.56 -27.43 -9.14
C GLU A 112 9.59 -26.41 -7.99
N THR A 113 8.62 -25.51 -7.94
CA THR A 113 8.49 -24.42 -6.94
C THR A 113 7.08 -24.42 -6.33
N THR A 114 6.86 -23.68 -5.22
CA THR A 114 5.50 -23.47 -4.69
C THR A 114 4.58 -22.85 -5.74
N VAL A 115 5.07 -21.84 -6.48
CA VAL A 115 4.29 -21.21 -7.56
C VAL A 115 3.89 -22.23 -8.62
N ASP A 116 4.79 -23.13 -9.02
CA ASP A 116 4.45 -24.22 -9.96
C ASP A 116 3.40 -25.17 -9.36
N LEU A 117 3.46 -25.48 -8.06
CA LEU A 117 2.44 -26.30 -7.38
C LEU A 117 1.06 -25.63 -7.40
N LEU A 118 0.98 -24.32 -7.12
CA LEU A 118 -0.26 -23.55 -7.16
C LEU A 118 -0.86 -23.53 -8.58
N ILE A 119 -0.02 -23.31 -9.60
CA ILE A 119 -0.43 -23.37 -11.01
C ILE A 119 -0.92 -24.78 -11.38
N ALA A 120 -0.22 -25.81 -10.93
CA ALA A 120 -0.59 -27.21 -11.16
C ALA A 120 -1.91 -27.57 -10.47
N PHE A 121 -2.16 -27.05 -9.27
CA PHE A 121 -3.42 -27.21 -8.54
C PHE A 121 -4.59 -26.62 -9.33
N ILE A 122 -4.46 -25.38 -9.78
CA ILE A 122 -5.48 -24.70 -10.60
C ILE A 122 -5.69 -25.47 -11.91
N ALA A 123 -4.62 -25.86 -12.60
CA ALA A 123 -4.71 -26.62 -13.84
C ALA A 123 -5.42 -27.97 -13.67
N ALA A 124 -5.10 -28.73 -12.60
CA ALA A 124 -5.78 -29.99 -12.28
C ALA A 124 -7.26 -29.77 -11.94
N GLY A 125 -7.58 -28.71 -11.20
CA GLY A 125 -8.94 -28.28 -10.94
C GLY A 125 -9.70 -27.98 -12.23
N THR A 126 -9.15 -27.16 -13.11
CA THR A 126 -9.79 -26.76 -14.37
C THR A 126 -10.04 -27.96 -15.30
N LEU A 127 -9.18 -28.98 -15.28
CA LEU A 127 -9.38 -30.24 -16.01
C LEU A 127 -10.30 -31.27 -15.33
N ASP A 128 -10.97 -30.90 -14.23
CA ASP A 128 -11.85 -31.78 -13.44
C ASP A 128 -11.13 -33.03 -12.86
N LYS A 129 -9.82 -32.91 -12.59
CA LYS A 129 -9.00 -33.99 -12.03
C LYS A 129 -8.92 -33.91 -10.52
N LYS A 130 -10.05 -34.24 -9.86
CA LYS A 130 -10.19 -34.11 -8.40
C LYS A 130 -9.05 -34.71 -7.57
N ASP A 131 -8.72 -35.99 -7.77
CA ASP A 131 -7.72 -36.68 -6.95
C ASP A 131 -6.32 -36.08 -7.10
N GLU A 132 -6.00 -35.60 -8.31
CA GLU A 132 -4.73 -34.93 -8.60
C GLU A 132 -4.68 -33.54 -7.93
N ALA A 133 -5.76 -32.76 -8.02
CA ALA A 133 -5.87 -31.46 -7.35
C ALA A 133 -5.74 -31.59 -5.82
N VAL A 134 -6.42 -32.55 -5.20
CA VAL A 134 -6.31 -32.81 -3.74
C VAL A 134 -4.88 -33.20 -3.36
N THR A 135 -4.24 -34.06 -4.16
CA THR A 135 -2.86 -34.48 -3.90
C THR A 135 -1.90 -33.29 -3.99
N ILE A 136 -2.08 -32.41 -4.97
CA ILE A 136 -1.24 -31.21 -5.13
C ILE A 136 -1.50 -30.22 -3.99
N TRP A 137 -2.76 -30.01 -3.59
CA TRP A 137 -3.09 -29.14 -2.46
C TRP A 137 -2.37 -29.56 -1.18
N ASN A 138 -2.39 -30.85 -0.84
CA ASN A 138 -1.67 -31.34 0.34
C ASN A 138 -0.15 -31.07 0.26
N LYS A 139 0.45 -31.16 -0.94
CA LYS A 139 1.86 -30.81 -1.12
C LYS A 139 2.12 -29.31 -0.93
N ILE A 140 1.18 -28.45 -1.34
CA ILE A 140 1.26 -27.00 -1.11
C ILE A 140 1.27 -26.74 0.40
N LEU A 141 0.32 -27.31 1.14
CA LEU A 141 0.25 -27.16 2.60
C LEU A 141 1.54 -27.65 3.29
N GLU A 142 2.12 -28.76 2.82
CA GLU A 142 3.40 -29.27 3.32
C GLU A 142 4.58 -28.34 2.99
N ALA A 143 4.60 -27.72 1.80
CA ALA A 143 5.67 -26.83 1.37
C ALA A 143 5.63 -25.48 2.08
N GLU A 144 4.43 -24.97 2.39
CA GLU A 144 4.19 -23.73 3.12
C GLU A 144 4.15 -23.95 4.65
N GLU A 145 4.38 -25.18 5.12
CA GLU A 145 4.42 -25.54 6.55
C GLU A 145 3.10 -25.27 7.33
N ILE A 146 1.93 -25.32 6.68
CA ILE A 146 0.61 -24.99 7.26
C ILE A 146 -0.36 -26.17 7.44
N THR A 147 0.13 -27.42 7.44
CA THR A 147 -0.71 -28.64 7.48
C THR A 147 -1.57 -28.79 8.74
N ASP A 148 -1.22 -28.13 9.85
CA ASP A 148 -1.95 -28.15 11.13
C ASP A 148 -2.12 -26.72 11.70
N LEU A 149 -2.44 -25.76 10.84
CA LEU A 149 -2.59 -24.36 11.22
C LEU A 149 -3.64 -24.19 12.35
N THR A 150 -3.25 -23.48 13.40
CA THR A 150 -4.14 -23.05 14.48
C THR A 150 -4.51 -21.60 14.25
N ILE A 151 -5.80 -21.28 14.30
CA ILE A 151 -6.27 -19.89 14.18
C ILE A 151 -6.01 -19.17 15.50
N ASP A 152 -5.02 -18.28 15.49
CA ASP A 152 -4.68 -17.38 16.61
C ASP A 152 -4.67 -15.91 16.14
N ASP A 153 -4.21 -15.01 17.02
CA ASP A 153 -4.23 -13.58 16.74
C ASP A 153 -3.34 -13.22 15.53
N ASP A 154 -2.23 -13.93 15.31
CA ASP A 154 -1.32 -13.68 14.19
C ASP A 154 -2.01 -14.00 12.84
N VAL A 155 -2.73 -15.13 12.75
CA VAL A 155 -3.51 -15.49 11.56
C VAL A 155 -4.63 -14.48 11.29
N LEU A 156 -5.23 -13.92 12.35
CA LEU A 156 -6.32 -12.96 12.22
C LEU A 156 -5.83 -11.56 11.83
N GLU A 157 -4.61 -11.20 12.20
CA GLU A 157 -3.98 -9.92 11.89
C GLU A 157 -3.29 -9.92 10.51
N TYR A 158 -2.67 -11.04 10.12
CA TYR A 158 -1.89 -11.16 8.88
C TYR A 158 -2.32 -12.40 8.06
N PRO A 159 -3.58 -12.46 7.56
CA PRO A 159 -4.08 -13.65 6.88
C PRO A 159 -3.35 -13.98 5.57
N ASP A 160 -2.68 -13.01 4.95
CA ASP A 160 -1.87 -13.18 3.74
C ASP A 160 -0.62 -14.04 3.96
N GLU A 161 -0.01 -13.98 5.14
CA GLU A 161 1.15 -14.81 5.52
C GLU A 161 0.79 -16.30 5.67
N TYR A 162 -0.49 -16.61 5.91
CA TYR A 162 -1.00 -17.98 6.11
C TYR A 162 -1.87 -18.48 4.95
N SER A 163 -2.08 -17.64 3.93
CA SER A 163 -2.81 -17.96 2.72
C SER A 163 -1.85 -18.55 1.68
N CYS A 164 -2.12 -19.76 1.19
CA CYS A 164 -1.37 -20.33 0.08
C CYS A 164 -1.67 -19.63 -1.25
N LEU A 165 -2.84 -19.01 -1.38
CA LEU A 165 -3.25 -18.33 -2.60
C LEU A 165 -2.74 -16.88 -2.68
N SER A 166 -2.17 -16.31 -1.60
CA SER A 166 -1.76 -14.90 -1.55
C SER A 166 -0.70 -14.51 -2.58
N GLY A 167 0.14 -15.45 -3.01
CA GLY A 167 1.13 -15.25 -4.06
C GLY A 167 0.58 -15.26 -5.49
N LEU A 168 -0.74 -15.39 -5.69
CA LEU A 168 -1.37 -15.47 -7.00
C LEU A 168 -2.16 -14.18 -7.33
N PRO A 169 -2.30 -13.84 -8.62
CA PRO A 169 -3.25 -12.82 -9.02
C PRO A 169 -4.69 -13.16 -8.61
N MET A 170 -5.51 -12.13 -8.45
CA MET A 170 -6.87 -12.26 -7.94
C MET A 170 -7.74 -13.26 -8.74
N ARG A 171 -7.62 -13.28 -10.07
CA ARG A 171 -8.32 -14.27 -10.91
C ARG A 171 -8.01 -15.72 -10.51
N GLU A 172 -6.74 -16.02 -10.26
CA GLU A 172 -6.28 -17.33 -9.81
C GLU A 172 -6.71 -17.63 -8.37
N VAL A 173 -6.71 -16.64 -7.47
CA VAL A 173 -7.23 -16.78 -6.10
C VAL A 173 -8.69 -17.21 -6.12
N ILE A 174 -9.53 -16.52 -6.90
CA ILE A 174 -10.95 -16.84 -7.06
C ILE A 174 -11.12 -18.26 -7.59
N THR A 175 -10.37 -18.62 -8.63
CA THR A 175 -10.42 -19.96 -9.22
C THR A 175 -10.00 -21.03 -8.22
N GLY A 176 -8.96 -20.77 -7.43
CA GLY A 176 -8.48 -21.64 -6.36
C GLY A 176 -9.57 -21.89 -5.31
N LEU A 177 -10.20 -20.82 -4.80
CA LEU A 177 -11.32 -20.90 -3.85
C LEU A 177 -12.49 -21.72 -4.39
N GLU A 178 -12.87 -21.50 -5.66
CA GLU A 178 -13.94 -22.26 -6.30
C GLU A 178 -13.57 -23.76 -6.43
N ILE A 179 -12.31 -24.09 -6.71
CA ILE A 179 -11.82 -25.48 -6.75
C ILE A 179 -11.88 -26.13 -5.37
N LEU A 180 -11.36 -25.46 -4.33
CA LEU A 180 -11.38 -25.95 -2.95
C LEU A 180 -12.81 -26.28 -2.52
N GLN A 181 -13.73 -25.34 -2.78
CA GLN A 181 -15.14 -25.48 -2.48
C GLN A 181 -15.80 -26.60 -3.28
N ARG A 182 -15.59 -26.65 -4.60
CA ARG A 182 -16.17 -27.67 -5.49
C ARG A 182 -15.74 -29.08 -5.10
N TYR A 183 -14.50 -29.27 -4.67
CA TYR A 183 -13.98 -30.58 -4.28
C TYR A 183 -14.16 -30.92 -2.80
N GLY A 184 -14.57 -29.95 -1.99
CA GLY A 184 -14.83 -30.11 -0.57
C GLY A 184 -13.57 -30.18 0.29
N ILE A 185 -12.45 -29.65 -0.21
CA ILE A 185 -11.18 -29.53 0.52
C ILE A 185 -11.41 -28.58 1.70
N ARG A 186 -10.97 -28.96 2.90
CA ARG A 186 -11.23 -28.21 4.15
C ARG A 186 -9.97 -27.54 4.68
N GLU A 187 -8.86 -28.20 4.45
CA GLU A 187 -7.55 -27.81 4.91
C GLU A 187 -7.20 -26.43 4.37
N ASN A 188 -7.02 -25.47 5.28
CA ASN A 188 -6.80 -24.03 5.08
C ASN A 188 -7.91 -23.19 4.41
N TYR A 189 -9.02 -23.79 3.96
CA TYR A 189 -10.04 -23.08 3.16
C TYR A 189 -10.59 -21.80 3.81
N GLU A 190 -10.80 -21.79 5.14
CA GLU A 190 -11.36 -20.63 5.84
C GLU A 190 -10.38 -19.44 5.87
N VAL A 191 -9.07 -19.72 5.94
CA VAL A 191 -8.01 -18.70 5.86
C VAL A 191 -7.91 -18.16 4.44
N GLU A 192 -7.95 -19.03 3.41
CA GLU A 192 -7.97 -18.58 2.01
C GLU A 192 -9.17 -17.67 1.71
N LEU A 193 -10.34 -18.02 2.25
CA LEU A 193 -11.55 -17.21 2.11
C LEU A 193 -11.42 -15.89 2.86
N TYR A 194 -10.87 -15.91 4.08
CA TYR A 194 -10.62 -14.70 4.85
C TYR A 194 -9.66 -13.76 4.13
N PHE A 195 -8.51 -14.27 3.70
CA PHE A 195 -7.54 -13.53 2.90
C PHE A 195 -8.19 -12.88 1.67
N PHE A 196 -9.01 -13.60 0.91
CA PHE A 196 -9.67 -13.02 -0.26
C PHE A 196 -10.59 -11.84 0.07
N VAL A 197 -11.38 -11.95 1.15
CA VAL A 197 -12.27 -10.87 1.56
C VAL A 197 -11.49 -9.70 2.14
N ASP A 198 -10.46 -9.98 2.93
CA ASP A 198 -9.58 -8.97 3.52
C ASP A 198 -8.77 -8.23 2.45
N PHE A 199 -8.31 -8.95 1.42
CA PHE A 199 -7.68 -8.33 0.25
C PHE A 199 -8.61 -7.32 -0.42
N ILE A 200 -9.89 -7.65 -0.65
CA ILE A 200 -10.83 -6.70 -1.28
C ILE A 200 -10.95 -5.45 -0.42
N LYS A 201 -11.04 -5.60 0.91
CA LYS A 201 -11.04 -4.47 1.84
C LYS A 201 -9.78 -3.61 1.67
N ILE A 202 -8.59 -4.23 1.75
CA ILE A 202 -7.29 -3.54 1.67
C ILE A 202 -7.10 -2.89 0.30
N TYR A 203 -7.52 -3.54 -0.78
CA TYR A 203 -7.48 -2.98 -2.13
C TYR A 203 -8.30 -1.69 -2.23
N LEU A 204 -9.55 -1.71 -1.73
CA LEU A 204 -10.40 -0.53 -1.75
C LEU A 204 -9.79 0.57 -0.86
N GLU A 205 -9.35 0.24 0.34
CA GLU A 205 -8.65 1.19 1.21
C GLU A 205 -7.43 1.83 0.52
N GLY A 206 -6.58 1.03 -0.13
CA GLY A 206 -5.38 1.53 -0.80
C GLY A 206 -5.63 2.28 -2.11
N ILE A 207 -6.68 1.96 -2.87
CA ILE A 207 -7.00 2.71 -4.09
C ILE A 207 -7.57 4.09 -3.79
N SER A 208 -8.18 4.30 -2.61
CA SER A 208 -8.65 5.61 -2.17
C SER A 208 -7.55 6.65 -2.26
N ASP A 209 -6.40 6.43 -1.62
CA ASP A 209 -5.30 7.42 -1.57
C ASP A 209 -4.94 7.96 -2.96
N ASN A 210 -4.84 7.07 -3.94
CA ASN A 210 -4.54 7.43 -5.32
C ASN A 210 -5.67 8.20 -6.00
N ILE A 211 -6.93 7.84 -5.73
CA ILE A 211 -8.11 8.52 -6.28
C ILE A 211 -8.17 9.95 -5.75
N TYR A 212 -8.03 10.13 -4.44
CA TYR A 212 -8.09 11.45 -3.82
C TYR A 212 -6.86 12.30 -4.16
N GLN A 213 -5.67 11.71 -4.24
CA GLN A 213 -4.51 12.42 -4.76
C GLN A 213 -4.73 12.92 -6.20
N THR A 214 -5.37 12.11 -7.05
CA THR A 214 -5.73 12.54 -8.42
C THR A 214 -6.80 13.63 -8.40
N LEU A 215 -7.81 13.50 -7.54
CA LEU A 215 -8.88 14.48 -7.35
C LEU A 215 -8.32 15.85 -6.97
N ASP A 216 -7.38 15.86 -6.05
CA ASP A 216 -6.74 17.03 -5.46
C ASP A 216 -5.73 17.72 -6.37
N ASN A 217 -5.01 16.95 -7.19
CA ASN A 217 -3.92 17.47 -8.03
C ASN A 217 -4.35 17.77 -9.47
N GLU A 218 -5.21 16.93 -10.04
CA GLU A 218 -5.59 17.01 -11.45
C GLU A 218 -7.05 17.42 -11.63
N GLY A 219 -7.93 16.99 -10.72
CA GLY A 219 -9.34 17.36 -10.69
C GLY A 219 -10.30 16.16 -10.66
N PRO A 220 -11.60 16.42 -10.44
CA PRO A 220 -12.64 15.39 -10.32
C PRO A 220 -12.85 14.60 -11.61
N TYR A 221 -12.69 15.21 -12.79
CA TYR A 221 -12.88 14.48 -14.05
C TYR A 221 -11.74 13.52 -14.32
N GLU A 222 -10.53 13.91 -13.93
CA GLU A 222 -9.32 13.10 -14.03
C GLU A 222 -9.35 11.94 -13.03
N ALA A 223 -9.95 12.14 -11.84
CA ALA A 223 -10.15 11.11 -10.82
C ALA A 223 -11.34 10.16 -11.09
N LEU A 224 -12.33 10.59 -11.89
CA LEU A 224 -13.56 9.83 -12.15
C LEU A 224 -13.32 8.38 -12.61
N PRO A 225 -12.38 8.06 -13.51
CA PRO A 225 -12.10 6.66 -13.87
C PRO A 225 -11.71 5.78 -12.68
N GLY A 226 -10.98 6.34 -11.71
CA GLY A 226 -10.60 5.65 -10.48
C GLY A 226 -11.81 5.33 -9.61
N PHE A 227 -12.70 6.31 -9.38
CA PHE A 227 -13.96 6.09 -8.67
C PHE A 227 -14.85 5.04 -9.35
N LEU A 228 -14.95 5.04 -10.69
CA LEU A 228 -15.72 4.06 -11.44
C LEU A 228 -15.19 2.64 -11.26
N VAL A 229 -13.86 2.46 -11.33
CA VAL A 229 -13.23 1.15 -11.12
C VAL A 229 -13.37 0.69 -9.67
N ALA A 230 -13.13 1.57 -8.69
CA ALA A 230 -13.23 1.21 -7.28
C ALA A 230 -14.66 0.84 -6.86
N GLU A 231 -15.68 1.57 -7.34
CA GLU A 231 -17.09 1.19 -7.16
C GLU A 231 -17.34 -0.19 -7.77
N ALA A 232 -16.97 -0.40 -9.04
CA ALA A 232 -17.19 -1.67 -9.74
C ALA A 232 -16.55 -2.87 -9.03
N VAL A 233 -15.30 -2.71 -8.58
CA VAL A 233 -14.54 -3.72 -7.83
C VAL A 233 -15.22 -4.02 -6.50
N GLY A 234 -15.59 -3.00 -5.74
CA GLY A 234 -16.23 -3.17 -4.45
C GLY A 234 -17.58 -3.88 -4.56
N ASP A 235 -18.39 -3.49 -5.55
CA ASP A 235 -19.72 -4.04 -5.79
C ASP A 235 -19.68 -5.53 -6.18
N ASN A 236 -18.86 -5.88 -7.16
CA ASN A 236 -18.75 -7.25 -7.66
C ASN A 236 -17.90 -8.13 -6.73
N GLY A 237 -16.84 -7.58 -6.13
CA GLY A 237 -16.05 -8.23 -5.09
C GLY A 237 -16.91 -8.60 -3.88
N PHE A 238 -17.75 -7.67 -3.40
CA PHE A 238 -18.71 -7.95 -2.32
C PHE A 238 -19.68 -9.08 -2.69
N ALA A 239 -20.23 -9.06 -3.91
CA ALA A 239 -21.15 -10.09 -4.38
C ALA A 239 -20.48 -11.47 -4.44
N LEU A 240 -19.23 -11.53 -4.92
CA LEU A 240 -18.45 -12.76 -5.01
C LEU A 240 -18.06 -13.29 -3.62
N ALA A 241 -17.56 -12.44 -2.73
CA ALA A 241 -17.26 -12.79 -1.34
C ALA A 241 -18.49 -13.34 -0.61
N THR A 242 -19.63 -12.67 -0.77
CA THR A 242 -20.91 -13.12 -0.20
C THR A 242 -21.35 -14.47 -0.78
N LYS A 243 -21.19 -14.68 -2.08
CA LYS A 243 -21.47 -15.97 -2.73
C LYS A 243 -20.62 -17.08 -2.11
N LEU A 244 -19.30 -16.89 -2.02
CA LEU A 244 -18.37 -17.88 -1.48
C LEU A 244 -18.68 -18.21 -0.01
N CYS A 245 -18.89 -17.19 0.83
CA CYS A 245 -19.28 -17.37 2.24
C CYS A 245 -20.61 -18.14 2.41
N ASN A 246 -21.56 -17.98 1.48
CA ASN A 246 -22.86 -18.62 1.56
C ASN A 246 -22.86 -20.08 1.11
N VAL A 247 -21.96 -20.49 0.20
CA VAL A 247 -21.93 -21.89 -0.24
C VAL A 247 -21.44 -22.80 0.87
N ARG A 248 -20.48 -22.34 1.66
CA ARG A 248 -19.95 -23.09 2.79
C ARG A 248 -19.76 -22.18 3.99
N PRO A 249 -20.55 -22.37 5.07
CA PRO A 249 -20.38 -21.60 6.29
C PRO A 249 -19.00 -21.82 6.89
N VAL A 250 -18.39 -20.73 7.36
CA VAL A 250 -17.17 -20.73 8.16
C VAL A 250 -17.47 -21.30 9.54
N GLU A 251 -16.70 -22.30 9.96
CA GLU A 251 -16.85 -22.99 11.23
C GLU A 251 -16.12 -22.24 12.35
N ASP A 252 -14.98 -21.59 12.07
CA ASP A 252 -14.24 -20.79 13.06
C ASP A 252 -14.96 -19.45 13.38
N PRO A 253 -15.33 -19.20 14.65
CA PRO A 253 -16.08 -18.00 15.02
C PRO A 253 -15.27 -16.71 14.92
N SER A 254 -13.94 -16.77 15.07
CA SER A 254 -13.06 -15.60 14.97
C SER A 254 -12.92 -15.17 13.52
N ILE A 255 -12.70 -16.13 12.60
CA ILE A 255 -12.70 -15.85 11.15
C ILE A 255 -14.08 -15.35 10.71
N SER A 256 -15.16 -15.98 11.17
CA SER A 256 -16.52 -15.54 10.84
C SER A 256 -16.79 -14.08 11.26
N LEU A 257 -16.32 -13.67 12.44
CA LEU A 257 -16.43 -12.29 12.89
C LEU A 257 -15.62 -11.34 12.00
N ARG A 258 -14.37 -11.69 11.65
CA ARG A 258 -13.52 -10.88 10.77
C ARG A 258 -14.11 -10.72 9.37
N LEU A 259 -14.58 -11.81 8.77
CA LEU A 259 -15.29 -11.78 7.49
C LEU A 259 -16.48 -10.84 7.50
N HIS A 260 -17.30 -10.87 8.56
CA HIS A 260 -18.42 -9.95 8.70
C HIS A 260 -17.99 -8.48 8.79
N THR A 261 -16.90 -8.20 9.50
CA THR A 261 -16.31 -6.85 9.57
C THR A 261 -15.81 -6.41 8.19
N CYS A 262 -14.96 -7.20 7.53
CA CYS A 262 -14.42 -6.85 6.22
C CYS A 262 -15.53 -6.67 5.17
N LEU A 263 -16.57 -7.52 5.18
CA LEU A 263 -17.73 -7.37 4.30
C LEU A 263 -18.51 -6.07 4.53
N ASN A 264 -18.58 -5.57 5.76
CA ASN A 264 -19.19 -4.27 6.04
C ASN A 264 -18.30 -3.12 5.58
N ASP A 265 -16.99 -3.23 5.76
CA ASP A 265 -16.02 -2.23 5.29
C ASP A 265 -16.02 -2.12 3.76
N ILE A 266 -16.05 -3.25 3.05
CA ILE A 266 -16.17 -3.28 1.58
C ILE A 266 -17.43 -2.52 1.12
N LYS A 267 -18.58 -2.74 1.78
CA LYS A 267 -19.80 -1.98 1.44
C LYS A 267 -19.65 -0.49 1.69
N LYS A 268 -18.99 -0.12 2.80
CA LYS A 268 -18.75 1.27 3.17
C LYS A 268 -17.92 1.97 2.08
N TYR A 269 -16.81 1.37 1.64
CA TYR A 269 -16.00 1.89 0.53
C TYR A 269 -16.75 1.95 -0.78
N THR A 270 -17.46 0.89 -1.13
CA THR A 270 -18.24 0.85 -2.37
C THR A 270 -19.26 2.00 -2.42
N SER A 271 -19.94 2.26 -1.29
CA SER A 271 -20.91 3.35 -1.18
C SER A 271 -20.24 4.72 -1.34
N GLU A 272 -19.05 4.90 -0.78
CA GLU A 272 -18.26 6.12 -0.90
C GLU A 272 -17.88 6.42 -2.35
N TYR A 273 -17.36 5.44 -3.09
CA TYR A 273 -17.03 5.63 -4.50
C TYR A 273 -18.27 5.89 -5.36
N SER A 274 -19.39 5.24 -5.03
CA SER A 274 -20.68 5.50 -5.69
C SER A 274 -21.14 6.95 -5.54
N ILE A 275 -20.96 7.53 -4.35
CA ILE A 275 -21.24 8.95 -4.09
C ILE A 275 -20.32 9.84 -4.94
N GLY A 276 -19.01 9.56 -4.92
CA GLY A 276 -18.01 10.29 -5.72
C GLY A 276 -18.37 10.30 -7.20
N ASN A 277 -18.64 9.13 -7.77
CA ASN A 277 -19.11 8.97 -9.15
C ASN A 277 -20.33 9.84 -9.45
N ARG A 278 -21.41 9.69 -8.66
CA ARG A 278 -22.64 10.43 -8.91
C ARG A 278 -22.49 11.93 -8.76
N LEU A 279 -21.72 12.39 -7.78
CA LEU A 279 -21.48 13.82 -7.59
C LEU A 279 -20.74 14.39 -8.80
N ILE A 280 -19.61 13.80 -9.17
CA ILE A 280 -18.75 14.25 -10.27
C ILE A 280 -19.51 14.24 -11.61
N GLU A 281 -20.21 13.15 -11.92
CA GLU A 281 -21.05 13.07 -13.13
C GLU A 281 -22.16 14.13 -13.13
N SER A 282 -22.67 14.51 -11.95
CA SER A 282 -23.75 15.48 -11.83
C SER A 282 -23.29 16.94 -11.87
N LEU A 283 -22.00 17.24 -11.70
CA LEU A 283 -21.45 18.60 -11.64
C LEU A 283 -21.75 19.45 -12.90
N HIS A 284 -21.94 18.81 -14.06
CA HIS A 284 -22.23 19.48 -15.33
C HIS A 284 -23.64 19.24 -15.86
N THR A 285 -24.53 18.69 -15.03
CA THR A 285 -25.90 18.39 -15.43
C THR A 285 -26.90 19.07 -14.50
N ASP A 286 -28.15 19.24 -14.95
CA ASP A 286 -29.23 19.70 -14.09
C ASP A 286 -29.59 18.67 -12.99
N ALA A 287 -28.96 17.49 -12.96
CA ALA A 287 -29.29 16.43 -12.00
C ALA A 287 -28.98 16.84 -10.55
N ILE A 288 -27.88 17.55 -10.32
CA ILE A 288 -27.47 18.01 -8.99
C ILE A 288 -28.49 19.00 -8.39
N ASN A 289 -29.25 19.70 -9.24
CA ASN A 289 -30.29 20.66 -8.85
C ASN A 289 -31.67 20.00 -8.62
N LYS A 290 -31.82 18.69 -8.84
CA LYS A 290 -33.12 18.03 -8.72
C LYS A 290 -33.51 17.87 -7.25
N PRO A 291 -34.77 18.15 -6.88
CA PRO A 291 -35.28 17.88 -5.54
C PRO A 291 -35.07 16.41 -5.16
N GLY A 292 -34.46 16.17 -4.00
CA GLY A 292 -34.18 14.82 -3.48
C GLY A 292 -32.82 14.24 -3.88
N PHE A 293 -31.95 15.00 -4.57
CA PHE A 293 -30.59 14.56 -4.91
C PHE A 293 -29.79 14.12 -3.66
N LEU A 294 -29.69 14.98 -2.63
CA LEU A 294 -29.04 14.64 -1.36
C LEU A 294 -29.66 13.40 -0.70
N LYS A 295 -30.98 13.28 -0.74
CA LYS A 295 -31.69 12.13 -0.18
C LYS A 295 -31.33 10.82 -0.89
N THR A 296 -31.08 10.88 -2.20
CA THR A 296 -30.59 9.72 -2.96
C THR A 296 -29.20 9.31 -2.46
N LEU A 297 -28.25 10.24 -2.36
CA LEU A 297 -26.91 9.97 -1.85
C LEU A 297 -26.94 9.39 -0.43
N GLN A 298 -27.76 9.96 0.46
CA GLN A 298 -27.95 9.45 1.82
C GLN A 298 -28.56 8.05 1.88
N THR A 299 -29.39 7.68 0.90
CA THR A 299 -30.01 6.35 0.86
C THR A 299 -28.98 5.31 0.44
N GLU A 300 -28.06 5.66 -0.45
CA GLU A 300 -27.01 4.79 -0.96
C GLU A 300 -25.97 4.44 0.11
N THR A 301 -25.69 5.35 1.04
CA THR A 301 -24.82 5.07 2.21
C THR A 301 -25.53 4.30 3.32
N GLY A 302 -26.76 3.84 3.12
CA GLY A 302 -27.56 3.24 4.18
C GLY A 302 -27.90 4.22 5.31
N GLY A 303 -27.80 5.53 5.06
CA GLY A 303 -28.05 6.60 6.02
C GLY A 303 -26.81 7.14 6.73
N ASP A 304 -25.59 6.75 6.33
CA ASP A 304 -24.38 7.42 6.79
C ASP A 304 -24.24 8.79 6.09
N GLU A 305 -24.72 9.84 6.76
CA GLU A 305 -24.61 11.22 6.28
C GLU A 305 -23.16 11.72 6.32
N CYS A 306 -22.28 11.13 7.12
CA CYS A 306 -20.89 11.58 7.23
C CYS A 306 -20.13 11.32 5.93
N GLN A 307 -20.34 10.17 5.28
CA GLN A 307 -19.69 9.85 3.99
C GLN A 307 -20.12 10.81 2.87
N VAL A 308 -21.41 11.18 2.82
CA VAL A 308 -21.89 12.16 1.84
C VAL A 308 -21.26 13.52 2.12
N PHE A 309 -21.20 13.92 3.39
CA PHE A 309 -20.62 15.22 3.78
C PHE A 309 -19.11 15.28 3.51
N GLU A 310 -18.39 14.19 3.75
CA GLU A 310 -16.94 14.04 3.50
C GLU A 310 -16.63 14.17 2.01
N MET A 311 -17.35 13.46 1.14
CA MET A 311 -17.15 13.61 -0.32
C MET A 311 -17.47 15.03 -0.82
N LEU A 312 -18.51 15.68 -0.28
CA LEU A 312 -18.80 17.07 -0.61
C LEU A 312 -17.68 18.01 -0.17
N TYR A 313 -17.06 17.76 0.99
CA TYR A 313 -15.92 18.52 1.48
C TYR A 313 -14.74 18.44 0.50
N HIS A 314 -14.34 17.23 0.08
CA HIS A 314 -13.26 17.07 -0.92
C HIS A 314 -13.56 17.78 -2.25
N LEU A 315 -14.82 17.76 -2.69
CA LEU A 315 -15.22 18.43 -3.94
C LEU A 315 -15.32 19.95 -3.79
N GLU A 316 -15.55 20.49 -2.59
CA GLU A 316 -15.57 21.94 -2.32
C GLU A 316 -14.21 22.56 -2.69
N ASP A 317 -13.13 21.89 -2.27
CA ASP A 317 -11.75 22.35 -2.44
C ASP A 317 -11.29 22.34 -3.91
N THR A 318 -11.94 21.55 -4.76
CA THR A 318 -11.65 21.56 -6.21
C THR A 318 -12.08 22.86 -6.91
N GLY A 319 -12.98 23.65 -6.29
CA GLY A 319 -13.48 24.92 -6.85
C GLY A 319 -14.33 24.78 -8.12
N ILE A 320 -14.74 23.56 -8.48
CA ILE A 320 -15.38 23.28 -9.78
C ILE A 320 -16.88 23.57 -9.80
N SER A 321 -17.54 23.70 -8.64
CA SER A 321 -18.97 24.01 -8.61
C SER A 321 -19.43 24.79 -7.38
N ASP A 322 -20.02 25.96 -7.63
CA ASP A 322 -20.64 26.83 -6.62
C ASP A 322 -21.81 26.16 -5.87
N ILE A 323 -22.28 24.99 -6.32
CA ILE A 323 -23.39 24.28 -5.70
C ILE A 323 -22.96 23.45 -4.49
N ILE A 324 -21.71 23.04 -4.41
CA ILE A 324 -21.20 22.17 -3.34
C ILE A 324 -21.38 22.82 -1.96
N PRO A 325 -21.00 24.11 -1.75
CA PRO A 325 -21.27 24.79 -0.48
C PRO A 325 -22.77 24.83 -0.11
N SER A 326 -23.66 24.99 -1.11
CA SER A 326 -25.11 25.02 -0.88
C SER A 326 -25.66 23.66 -0.41
N LEU A 327 -25.09 22.56 -0.92
CA LEU A 327 -25.45 21.20 -0.50
C LEU A 327 -24.95 20.93 0.94
N MET A 328 -23.74 21.36 1.26
CA MET A 328 -23.18 21.26 2.61
C MET A 328 -24.00 22.08 3.62
N ASP A 329 -24.38 23.32 3.28
CA ASP A 329 -25.27 24.17 4.09
C ASP A 329 -26.65 23.53 4.32
N GLU A 330 -27.19 22.77 3.36
CA GLU A 330 -28.42 22.02 3.54
C GLU A 330 -28.23 20.86 4.53
N MET A 331 -27.13 20.13 4.44
CA MET A 331 -26.81 19.05 5.37
C MET A 331 -26.58 19.56 6.80
N GLU A 332 -25.82 20.64 6.99
CA GLU A 332 -25.58 21.24 8.30
C GLU A 332 -26.88 21.80 8.93
N ARG A 333 -27.80 22.34 8.13
CA ARG A 333 -29.12 22.76 8.64
C ARG A 333 -29.96 21.58 9.13
N ASN A 334 -29.85 20.42 8.49
CA ASN A 334 -30.60 19.22 8.86
C ASN A 334 -29.92 18.45 10.01
N ASN A 335 -28.58 18.50 10.10
CA ASN A 335 -27.76 17.85 11.12
C ASN A 335 -26.62 18.80 11.56
N PRO A 336 -26.86 19.67 12.57
CA PRO A 336 -25.91 20.72 12.96
C PRO A 336 -24.53 20.24 13.42
N ASP A 337 -24.42 18.99 13.85
CA ASP A 337 -23.16 18.40 14.32
C ASP A 337 -22.44 17.58 13.24
N ILE A 338 -22.95 17.54 12.00
CA ILE A 338 -22.44 16.66 10.93
C ILE A 338 -20.95 16.88 10.70
N ARG A 339 -20.51 18.13 10.62
CA ARG A 339 -19.09 18.48 10.42
C ARG A 339 -18.19 17.90 11.52
N SER A 340 -18.57 18.06 12.79
CA SER A 340 -17.81 17.52 13.92
C SER A 340 -17.82 15.98 13.95
N LYS A 341 -18.94 15.35 13.57
CA LYS A 341 -19.06 13.90 13.48
C LYS A 341 -18.20 13.31 12.36
N THR A 342 -18.19 13.94 11.19
CA THR A 342 -17.34 13.55 10.06
C THR A 342 -15.87 13.61 10.49
N ILE A 343 -15.42 14.71 11.11
CA ILE A 343 -14.04 14.83 11.61
C ILE A 343 -13.71 13.74 12.66
N GLU A 344 -14.63 13.42 13.58
CA GLU A 344 -14.42 12.35 14.56
C GLU A 344 -14.34 10.96 13.89
N GLN A 345 -15.12 10.75 12.82
CA GLN A 345 -15.15 9.51 12.06
C GLN A 345 -13.85 9.30 11.27
N SER A 346 -13.36 10.32 10.56
CA SER A 346 -12.09 10.25 9.83
C SER A 346 -10.91 10.01 10.78
N ARG A 347 -10.94 10.56 12.00
CA ARG A 347 -9.92 10.30 13.05
C ARG A 347 -9.88 8.86 13.59
N LYS A 348 -10.99 8.13 13.53
CA LYS A 348 -11.09 6.75 14.07
C LYS A 348 -10.62 5.69 13.08
N PHE A 349 -10.48 6.04 11.82
CA PHE A 349 -9.98 5.17 10.76
C PHE A 349 -8.80 5.85 10.07
N PRO A 350 -7.64 5.94 10.73
CA PRO A 350 -6.46 6.61 10.17
C PRO A 350 -5.90 5.90 8.94
N GLY A 351 -6.12 4.58 8.78
CA GLY A 351 -5.66 3.79 7.62
C GLY A 351 -6.42 4.09 6.32
N LEU A 352 -7.49 4.87 6.41
CA LEU A 352 -8.27 5.31 5.25
C LEU A 352 -7.89 6.69 4.75
N TRP A 353 -7.31 7.50 5.62
CA TRP A 353 -7.22 8.95 5.46
C TRP A 353 -6.04 9.49 6.29
N GLU A 354 -4.85 8.91 6.14
CA GLU A 354 -3.64 9.70 6.34
C GLU A 354 -3.66 10.76 5.25
N ASN A 355 -4.34 11.86 5.56
CA ASN A 355 -4.45 13.03 4.75
C ASN A 355 -3.05 13.41 4.23
N PRO A 356 -2.74 13.24 2.93
CA PRO A 356 -1.51 13.80 2.37
C PRO A 356 -1.58 15.34 2.40
N ARG A 357 -2.77 15.91 2.65
CA ARG A 357 -3.02 17.33 2.87
C ARG A 357 -3.51 17.62 4.28
N SER A 358 -2.64 17.39 5.25
CA SER A 358 -2.55 18.34 6.37
C SER A 358 -2.23 19.79 5.92
N GLU A 359 -2.29 20.10 4.61
CA GLU A 359 -1.92 21.37 3.98
C GLU A 359 -3.12 22.30 3.66
N ASP A 360 -4.39 21.89 3.77
CA ASP A 360 -5.53 22.78 3.43
C ASP A 360 -6.62 22.89 4.50
N TRP A 361 -6.36 22.35 5.69
CA TRP A 361 -7.05 22.90 6.83
C TRP A 361 -6.40 24.24 7.14
N ASN A 362 -7.17 25.31 6.97
CA ASN A 362 -7.00 26.56 7.70
C ASN A 362 -7.22 26.32 9.22
N TYR A 363 -6.58 25.30 9.80
CA TYR A 363 -5.84 25.52 11.01
C TYR A 363 -4.84 26.61 10.62
N ASP A 364 -4.86 27.75 11.30
CA ASP A 364 -3.58 28.38 11.55
C ASP A 364 -2.74 27.30 12.25
N ASP A 365 -2.10 26.37 11.53
CA ASP A 365 -0.94 25.69 12.05
C ASP A 365 0.07 26.82 12.14
N PRO A 366 0.38 27.33 13.36
CA PRO A 366 1.32 28.42 13.49
C PRO A 366 2.73 28.04 12.99
N GLU A 367 2.89 26.83 12.47
CA GLU A 367 4.12 26.21 11.99
C GLU A 367 4.13 25.92 10.48
N GLU A 368 3.05 26.16 9.73
CA GLU A 368 3.01 25.92 8.27
C GLU A 368 4.11 26.69 7.52
N GLU A 369 4.19 28.01 7.75
CA GLU A 369 5.29 28.85 7.22
C GLU A 369 6.68 28.35 7.66
N LEU A 370 6.75 27.60 8.77
CA LEU A 370 8.00 27.04 9.27
C LEU A 370 8.41 25.78 8.52
N TYR A 371 7.46 24.93 8.12
CA TYR A 371 7.75 23.76 7.27
C TYR A 371 8.26 24.20 5.90
N ASP A 372 7.60 25.16 5.25
CA ASP A 372 8.07 25.76 3.99
C ASP A 372 9.50 26.31 4.10
N THR A 373 9.78 26.99 5.22
CA THR A 373 11.12 27.53 5.49
C THR A 373 12.13 26.42 5.70
N LEU A 374 11.76 25.34 6.39
CA LEU A 374 12.63 24.19 6.60
C LEU A 374 12.96 23.50 5.27
N ASP A 375 11.96 23.27 4.43
CA ASP A 375 12.12 22.63 3.13
C ASP A 375 13.00 23.47 2.20
N GLU A 376 12.78 24.79 2.14
CA GLU A 376 13.63 25.68 1.35
C GLU A 376 15.11 25.63 1.81
N LEU A 377 15.36 25.52 3.12
CA LEU A 377 16.71 25.36 3.68
C LEU A 377 17.31 24.00 3.34
N MET A 378 16.51 22.93 3.38
CA MET A 378 16.94 21.56 3.06
C MET A 378 17.24 21.40 1.57
N GLU A 379 16.41 21.94 0.68
CA GLU A 379 16.61 21.93 -0.77
C GLU A 379 17.88 22.68 -1.18
N LYS A 380 18.13 23.84 -0.55
CA LYS A 380 19.35 24.63 -0.77
C LYS A 380 20.59 24.00 -0.13
N ARG A 381 20.45 22.88 0.59
CA ARG A 381 21.50 22.20 1.35
C ARG A 381 22.19 23.14 2.36
N GLU A 382 21.40 24.01 2.98
CA GLU A 382 21.85 24.90 4.05
C GLU A 382 21.76 24.20 5.42
N ASP A 383 22.34 23.00 5.55
CA ASP A 383 22.19 22.08 6.69
C ASP A 383 22.39 22.76 8.07
N GLU A 384 23.37 23.67 8.19
CA GLU A 384 23.63 24.37 9.44
C GLU A 384 22.51 25.36 9.81
N LYS A 385 21.95 26.07 8.83
CA LYS A 385 20.82 26.97 9.04
C LYS A 385 19.52 26.19 9.26
N ALA A 386 19.32 25.09 8.53
CA ALA A 386 18.19 24.18 8.76
C ALA A 386 18.21 23.65 10.19
N PHE A 387 19.38 23.22 10.68
CA PHE A 387 19.53 22.73 12.06
C PHE A 387 19.28 23.81 13.11
N GLU A 388 19.80 25.03 12.91
CA GLU A 388 19.56 26.16 13.82
C GLU A 388 18.09 26.57 13.84
N PHE A 389 17.44 26.62 12.67
CA PHE A 389 16.03 26.92 12.52
C PHE A 389 15.16 25.88 13.24
N LEU A 390 15.41 24.60 12.98
CA LEU A 390 14.65 23.50 13.54
C LEU A 390 14.78 23.44 15.06
N THR A 391 16.01 23.44 15.58
CA THR A 391 16.24 23.40 17.03
C THR A 391 15.77 24.68 17.74
N GLY A 392 15.73 25.83 17.05
CA GLY A 392 15.12 27.05 17.54
C GLY A 392 13.63 26.87 17.82
N ASN A 393 12.90 26.35 16.83
CA ASN A 393 11.46 26.13 16.93
C ASN A 393 11.11 24.97 17.89
N MET A 394 11.90 23.90 17.92
CA MET A 394 11.73 22.80 18.88
C MET A 394 11.83 23.25 20.33
N ARG A 395 12.66 24.25 20.66
CA ARG A 395 12.73 24.79 22.03
C ARG A 395 11.45 25.49 22.46
N GLU A 396 10.66 25.94 21.50
CA GLU A 396 9.36 26.56 21.71
C GLU A 396 8.21 25.53 21.66
N GLY A 397 8.54 24.24 21.51
CA GLY A 397 7.59 23.14 21.43
C GLY A 397 6.98 22.94 20.03
N ARG A 398 7.61 23.52 19.00
CA ARG A 398 7.19 23.53 17.59
C ARG A 398 8.06 22.60 16.74
N LEU A 399 7.59 22.13 15.59
CA LEU A 399 8.27 21.22 14.65
C LEU A 399 8.77 19.93 15.29
N LEU A 400 8.01 19.38 16.26
CA LEU A 400 8.42 18.17 16.97
C LEU A 400 8.28 16.90 16.12
N SER A 401 7.40 16.90 15.13
CA SER A 401 7.28 15.88 14.06
C SER A 401 8.61 15.69 13.32
N GLU A 402 9.34 16.78 13.10
CA GLU A 402 10.63 16.81 12.40
C GLU A 402 11.83 16.41 13.27
N SER A 403 11.58 15.79 14.42
CA SER A 403 12.65 15.29 15.31
C SER A 403 13.58 14.29 14.61
N GLY A 404 13.10 13.55 13.60
CA GLY A 404 13.95 12.69 12.76
C GLY A 404 14.98 13.49 11.97
N VAL A 405 14.52 14.54 11.28
CA VAL A 405 15.38 15.46 10.50
C VAL A 405 16.39 16.16 11.41
N SER A 406 15.97 16.56 12.62
CA SER A 406 16.85 17.16 13.63
C SER A 406 18.06 16.29 13.96
N LEU A 407 17.83 14.98 14.15
CA LEU A 407 18.85 14.01 14.51
C LEU A 407 19.75 13.69 13.32
N TYR A 408 19.19 13.63 12.13
CA TYR A 408 19.95 13.47 10.90
C TYR A 408 20.96 14.62 10.72
N LEU A 409 20.47 15.86 10.79
CA LEU A 409 21.28 17.08 10.68
C LEU A 409 22.31 17.17 11.81
N ALA A 410 21.91 16.94 13.06
CA ALA A 410 22.81 16.93 14.20
C ALA A 410 23.94 15.89 14.03
N GLY A 411 23.61 14.73 13.45
CA GLY A 411 24.58 13.68 13.17
C GLY A 411 25.61 14.10 12.13
N ASN A 412 25.16 14.77 11.05
CA ASN A 412 26.04 15.25 9.99
C ASN A 412 26.91 16.43 10.41
N LEU A 413 26.35 17.35 11.21
CA LEU A 413 27.04 18.55 11.70
C LEU A 413 27.91 18.29 12.94
N GLY A 414 27.84 17.09 13.52
CA GLY A 414 28.53 16.78 14.77
C GLY A 414 27.96 17.51 16.00
N LYS A 415 26.70 17.92 15.95
CA LYS A 415 25.98 18.69 16.99
C LYS A 415 25.01 17.82 17.82
N MET A 416 25.24 16.50 17.87
CA MET A 416 24.37 15.55 18.60
C MET A 416 24.26 15.84 20.11
N ASP A 417 25.30 16.42 20.71
CA ASP A 417 25.26 16.86 22.11
C ASP A 417 24.15 17.90 22.36
N GLU A 418 23.92 18.81 21.41
CA GLU A 418 22.87 19.84 21.49
C GLU A 418 21.47 19.21 21.47
N MET A 419 21.31 18.07 20.81
CA MET A 419 20.03 17.36 20.79
C MET A 419 19.67 16.75 22.15
N THR A 420 20.65 16.50 23.02
CA THR A 420 20.37 15.90 24.33
C THR A 420 19.62 16.84 25.28
N ASP A 421 19.63 18.16 25.01
CA ASP A 421 18.86 19.15 25.76
C ASP A 421 17.34 18.95 25.61
N PHE A 422 16.90 18.28 24.54
CA PHE A 422 15.48 18.01 24.27
C PHE A 422 14.94 16.74 24.95
N ILE A 423 15.79 15.91 25.59
CA ILE A 423 15.34 14.67 26.26
C ILE A 423 14.17 14.91 27.25
N PRO A 424 14.19 15.92 28.13
CA PRO A 424 13.07 16.18 29.04
C PRO A 424 11.77 16.47 28.31
N MET A 425 11.84 17.27 27.24
CA MET A 425 10.68 17.65 26.43
C MET A 425 10.13 16.45 25.65
N PHE A 426 10.98 15.62 25.05
CA PHE A 426 10.54 14.41 24.37
C PHE A 426 9.83 13.44 25.32
N LYS A 427 10.30 13.32 26.56
CA LYS A 427 9.59 12.53 27.58
C LYS A 427 8.24 13.13 27.97
N GLU A 428 8.19 14.45 28.13
CA GLU A 428 6.95 15.18 28.45
C GLU A 428 5.89 15.02 27.36
N LYS A 429 6.33 15.03 26.09
CA LYS A 429 5.46 14.91 24.90
C LYS A 429 5.25 13.47 24.45
N GLU A 430 5.64 12.48 25.27
CA GLU A 430 5.50 11.05 24.99
C GLU A 430 6.23 10.56 23.72
N LEU A 431 7.18 11.36 23.21
CA LEU A 431 8.08 11.07 22.10
C LEU A 431 9.27 10.19 22.56
N ASN A 432 8.92 9.04 23.14
CA ASN A 432 9.85 8.16 23.84
C ASN A 432 10.94 7.56 22.93
N GLN A 433 10.64 7.37 21.65
CA GLN A 433 11.57 6.87 20.64
C GLN A 433 12.81 7.76 20.52
N TYR A 434 12.64 9.08 20.46
CA TYR A 434 13.75 10.03 20.37
C TYR A 434 14.48 10.20 21.70
N ALA A 435 13.73 10.19 22.81
CA ALA A 435 14.30 10.26 24.15
C ALA A 435 15.22 9.06 24.45
N TYR A 436 14.78 7.83 24.16
CA TYR A 436 15.60 6.64 24.38
C TYR A 436 16.85 6.63 23.49
N LEU A 437 16.75 7.07 22.24
CA LEU A 437 17.89 7.14 21.32
C LEU A 437 18.97 8.10 21.86
N LEU A 438 18.59 9.29 22.31
CA LEU A 438 19.50 10.29 22.86
C LEU A 438 20.04 9.93 24.24
N GLU A 439 19.27 9.27 25.09
CA GLU A 439 19.80 8.69 26.33
C GLU A 439 20.83 7.60 26.03
N GLY A 440 20.55 6.76 25.03
CA GLY A 440 21.48 5.78 24.50
C GLY A 440 22.81 6.41 24.12
N TYR A 441 22.76 7.52 23.36
CA TYR A 441 23.92 8.34 23.03
C TYR A 441 24.71 8.81 24.26
N GLN A 442 24.04 9.40 25.26
CA GLN A 442 24.69 9.86 26.49
C GLN A 442 25.40 8.73 27.26
N PHE A 443 24.82 7.53 27.30
CA PHE A 443 25.47 6.36 27.92
C PHE A 443 26.66 5.86 27.11
N LEU A 444 26.59 5.91 25.77
CA LEU A 444 27.71 5.56 24.89
C LEU A 444 28.90 6.51 25.09
N LEU A 445 28.67 7.83 25.19
CA LEU A 445 29.72 8.81 25.49
C LEU A 445 30.41 8.55 26.84
N ARG A 446 29.64 8.06 27.83
CA ARG A 446 30.14 7.65 29.15
C ARG A 446 30.79 6.26 29.14
N LYS A 447 30.94 5.64 27.97
CA LYS A 447 31.51 4.29 27.75
C LYS A 447 30.70 3.16 28.40
N ASP A 448 29.43 3.39 28.71
CA ASP A 448 28.48 2.35 29.15
C ASP A 448 27.78 1.75 27.94
N ILE A 449 28.51 0.89 27.23
CA ILE A 449 28.06 0.30 25.97
C ILE A 449 26.79 -0.54 26.16
N LYS A 450 26.67 -1.23 27.29
CA LYS A 450 25.54 -2.15 27.53
C LYS A 450 24.24 -1.36 27.65
N ARG A 451 24.22 -0.30 28.46
CA ARG A 451 23.03 0.54 28.61
C ARG A 451 22.75 1.37 27.38
N GLY A 452 23.79 1.86 26.71
CA GLY A 452 23.67 2.57 25.44
C GLY A 452 22.93 1.74 24.38
N LEU A 453 23.35 0.49 24.18
CA LEU A 453 22.71 -0.41 23.21
C LEU A 453 21.28 -0.82 23.63
N ASP A 454 21.05 -1.06 24.91
CA ASP A 454 19.72 -1.37 25.43
C ASP A 454 18.72 -0.25 25.14
N LEU A 455 19.13 1.01 25.33
CA LEU A 455 18.30 2.17 25.05
C LEU A 455 18.05 2.39 23.56
N VAL A 456 19.02 2.10 22.69
CA VAL A 456 18.79 2.10 21.23
C VAL A 456 17.81 0.99 20.82
N ASN A 457 17.85 -0.19 21.44
CA ASN A 457 16.83 -1.21 21.18
C ASN A 457 15.45 -0.78 21.68
N ARG A 458 15.39 -0.08 22.82
CA ARG A 458 14.14 0.47 23.34
C ARG A 458 13.58 1.61 22.49
N SER A 459 14.41 2.39 21.80
CA SER A 459 13.90 3.37 20.82
C SER A 459 13.23 2.65 19.65
N ILE A 460 13.79 1.53 19.18
CA ILE A 460 13.17 0.72 18.11
C ILE A 460 11.82 0.16 18.57
N GLN A 461 11.77 -0.43 19.76
CA GLN A 461 10.52 -0.93 20.36
C GLN A 461 9.47 0.17 20.58
N ALA A 462 9.90 1.42 20.70
CA ALA A 462 9.02 2.58 20.84
C ALA A 462 8.61 3.21 19.49
N GLY A 463 8.92 2.56 18.36
CA GLY A 463 8.50 2.99 17.02
C GLY A 463 9.58 3.68 16.19
N PHE A 464 10.84 3.74 16.64
CA PHE A 464 11.92 4.24 15.78
C PHE A 464 12.31 3.20 14.72
N SER A 465 12.49 3.63 13.46
CA SER A 465 13.00 2.78 12.38
C SER A 465 14.28 2.04 12.79
N GLU A 466 14.32 0.70 12.64
CA GLU A 466 15.52 -0.08 12.97
C GLU A 466 16.73 0.36 12.13
N GLU A 467 16.52 0.61 10.83
CA GLU A 467 17.60 1.06 9.94
C GLU A 467 18.18 2.39 10.41
N ASP A 468 17.33 3.38 10.72
CA ASP A 468 17.75 4.72 11.15
C ASP A 468 18.38 4.68 12.55
N ALA A 469 17.83 3.88 13.47
CA ALA A 469 18.43 3.65 14.79
C ALA A 469 19.85 3.09 14.66
N MET A 470 20.06 2.16 13.71
CA MET A 470 21.37 1.55 13.47
C MET A 470 22.35 2.51 12.80
N ILE A 471 21.88 3.42 11.92
CA ILE A 471 22.69 4.50 11.34
C ILE A 471 23.13 5.49 12.44
N HIS A 472 22.21 5.92 13.30
CA HIS A 472 22.53 6.78 14.44
C HIS A 472 23.48 6.09 15.42
N LEU A 473 23.23 4.81 15.74
CA LEU A 473 24.13 4.02 16.60
C LEU A 473 25.55 3.94 16.02
N ALA A 474 25.69 3.76 14.71
CA ALA A 474 26.99 3.76 14.04
C ALA A 474 27.74 5.09 14.26
N ARG A 475 27.05 6.22 14.12
CA ARG A 475 27.60 7.57 14.39
C ARG A 475 27.95 7.75 15.87
N PHE A 476 27.07 7.35 16.78
CA PHE A 476 27.30 7.44 18.23
C PHE A 476 28.52 6.61 18.67
N LEU A 477 28.69 5.43 18.07
CA LEU A 477 29.83 4.56 18.34
C LEU A 477 31.14 5.16 17.84
N ASN A 478 31.17 5.84 16.68
CA ASN A 478 32.34 6.61 16.26
C ASN A 478 32.68 7.70 17.27
N GLN A 479 31.70 8.55 17.62
CA GLN A 479 31.90 9.65 18.58
C GLN A 479 32.35 9.14 19.95
N SER A 480 31.91 7.95 20.35
CA SER A 480 32.30 7.30 21.60
C SER A 480 33.62 6.50 21.53
N GLY A 481 34.30 6.49 20.37
CA GLY A 481 35.60 5.84 20.19
C GLY A 481 35.55 4.32 19.93
N TYR A 482 34.47 3.82 19.35
CA TYR A 482 34.25 2.41 19.02
C TYR A 482 34.16 2.12 17.50
N PRO A 483 35.12 2.57 16.67
CA PRO A 483 35.03 2.48 15.21
C PRO A 483 34.95 1.04 14.68
N LYS A 484 35.43 0.04 15.45
CA LYS A 484 35.33 -1.38 15.05
C LYS A 484 33.89 -1.89 15.05
N ARG A 485 33.08 -1.41 15.99
CA ARG A 485 31.65 -1.75 16.03
C ARG A 485 30.89 -1.01 14.93
N THR A 486 31.24 0.26 14.69
CA THR A 486 30.71 1.06 13.59
C THR A 486 30.88 0.37 12.25
N ILE A 487 32.10 -0.06 11.88
CA ILE A 487 32.36 -0.76 10.61
C ILE A 487 31.44 -2.00 10.48
N GLY A 488 31.34 -2.81 11.54
CA GLY A 488 30.52 -4.02 11.52
C GLY A 488 29.01 -3.74 11.40
N ILE A 489 28.53 -2.58 11.84
CA ILE A 489 27.15 -2.14 11.63
C ILE A 489 26.96 -1.65 10.19
N CYS A 490 27.80 -0.72 9.74
CA CYS A 490 27.72 -0.15 8.39
C CYS A 490 27.85 -1.24 7.30
N GLU A 491 28.77 -2.20 7.44
CA GLU A 491 28.92 -3.31 6.49
C GLU A 491 27.72 -4.25 6.46
N LYS A 492 26.97 -4.37 7.57
CA LYS A 492 25.72 -5.14 7.59
C LYS A 492 24.59 -4.38 6.91
N LEU A 493 24.48 -3.08 7.17
CA LEU A 493 23.47 -2.23 6.55
C LEU A 493 23.66 -2.16 5.03
N LEU A 494 24.89 -1.97 4.54
CA LEU A 494 25.22 -1.93 3.11
C LEU A 494 24.98 -3.24 2.35
N LYS A 495 24.71 -4.35 3.04
CA LYS A 495 24.34 -5.63 2.41
C LYS A 495 22.83 -5.77 2.19
N LYS A 496 22.01 -4.93 2.81
CA LYS A 496 20.57 -4.94 2.63
C LYS A 496 20.20 -4.28 1.29
N PRO A 497 19.32 -4.87 0.47
CA PRO A 497 18.74 -4.20 -0.69
C PRO A 497 18.05 -2.89 -0.25
N GLY A 498 18.17 -1.82 -1.04
CA GLY A 498 17.54 -0.53 -0.72
C GLY A 498 18.20 0.30 0.39
N SER A 499 19.35 -0.12 0.93
CA SER A 499 20.00 0.57 2.05
C SER A 499 20.23 2.07 1.80
N LYS A 500 20.09 2.89 2.85
CA LYS A 500 20.37 4.35 2.82
C LYS A 500 21.86 4.67 2.69
N VAL A 501 22.44 4.33 1.54
CA VAL A 501 23.89 4.39 1.27
C VAL A 501 24.47 5.78 1.55
N THR A 502 23.74 6.85 1.23
CA THR A 502 24.18 8.23 1.42
C THR A 502 24.40 8.59 2.89
N GLU A 503 23.70 7.91 3.80
CA GLU A 503 23.77 8.16 5.24
C GLU A 503 24.76 7.22 5.96
N ILE A 504 24.97 6.02 5.40
CA ILE A 504 25.84 4.98 5.97
C ILE A 504 27.32 5.23 5.65
N TYR A 505 27.65 5.66 4.43
CA TYR A 505 29.03 5.85 3.98
C TYR A 505 29.82 6.87 4.82
N PRO A 506 29.28 8.04 5.20
CA PRO A 506 30.01 9.01 6.04
C PRO A 506 30.52 8.41 7.35
N ALA A 507 29.68 7.67 8.09
CA ALA A 507 30.06 7.01 9.33
C ALA A 507 31.08 5.88 9.10
N LEU A 508 30.98 5.16 7.99
CA LEU A 508 31.93 4.10 7.62
C LEU A 508 33.32 4.67 7.29
N ILE A 509 33.38 5.74 6.50
CA ILE A 509 34.62 6.42 6.11
C ILE A 509 35.34 6.94 7.36
N GLU A 510 34.62 7.62 8.25
CA GLU A 510 35.16 8.09 9.53
C GLU A 510 35.71 6.94 10.37
N ALA A 511 34.95 5.83 10.49
CA ALA A 511 35.37 4.67 11.26
C ALA A 511 36.65 4.02 10.72
N TYR A 512 36.83 3.96 9.39
CA TYR A 512 38.06 3.50 8.77
C TYR A 512 39.25 4.41 9.10
N ARG A 513 39.08 5.73 8.99
CA ARG A 513 40.13 6.70 9.34
C ARG A 513 40.53 6.63 10.81
N MET A 514 39.56 6.50 11.72
CA MET A 514 39.82 6.32 13.15
C MET A 514 40.63 5.05 13.47
N GLN A 515 40.61 4.04 12.59
CA GLN A 515 41.44 2.84 12.71
C GLN A 515 42.77 2.90 11.96
N GLY A 516 43.08 4.03 11.31
CA GLY A 516 44.25 4.16 10.44
C GLY A 516 44.16 3.34 9.14
N LYS A 517 42.95 2.96 8.72
CA LYS A 517 42.66 2.22 7.49
C LYS A 517 42.42 3.17 6.31
N GLU A 518 43.43 3.95 5.97
CA GLU A 518 43.28 5.04 4.98
C GLU A 518 42.96 4.54 3.58
N LYS A 519 43.43 3.35 3.22
CA LYS A 519 43.13 2.73 1.93
C LYS A 519 41.63 2.41 1.82
N GLU A 520 41.08 1.75 2.84
CA GLU A 520 39.67 1.39 2.90
C GLU A 520 38.75 2.62 3.00
N ALA A 521 39.19 3.67 3.72
CA ALA A 521 38.50 4.96 3.75
C ALA A 521 38.44 5.60 2.36
N THR A 522 39.55 5.59 1.61
CA THR A 522 39.62 6.15 0.25
C THR A 522 38.75 5.35 -0.73
N GLU A 523 38.77 4.02 -0.64
CA GLU A 523 37.90 3.15 -1.45
C GLU A 523 36.41 3.37 -1.15
N ALA A 524 36.05 3.58 0.13
CA ALA A 524 34.69 3.91 0.53
C ALA A 524 34.27 5.31 0.05
N GLU A 525 35.15 6.30 0.10
CA GLU A 525 34.91 7.64 -0.45
C GLU A 525 34.70 7.64 -1.96
N ASP A 526 35.49 6.87 -2.71
CA ASP A 526 35.33 6.78 -4.17
C ASP A 526 34.00 6.14 -4.56
N LYS A 527 33.54 5.15 -3.78
CA LYS A 527 32.20 4.57 -3.94
C LYS A 527 31.11 5.58 -3.60
N PHE A 528 31.25 6.27 -2.48
CA PHE A 528 30.29 7.29 -2.06
C PHE A 528 30.17 8.43 -3.10
N LYS A 529 31.30 8.93 -3.61
CA LYS A 529 31.34 9.96 -4.67
C LYS A 529 30.61 9.53 -5.94
N LYS A 530 30.77 8.27 -6.36
CA LYS A 530 30.07 7.75 -7.55
C LYS A 530 28.56 7.72 -7.35
N ILE A 531 28.11 7.37 -6.15
CA ILE A 531 26.69 7.30 -5.79
C ILE A 531 26.03 8.68 -5.76
N ILE A 532 26.74 9.73 -5.30
CA ILE A 532 26.18 11.09 -5.25
C ILE A 532 26.34 11.87 -6.56
N SER A 533 27.07 11.34 -7.54
CA SER A 533 27.37 11.99 -8.83
C SER A 533 26.63 11.40 -10.03
N GLY A 534 25.99 10.25 -9.85
CA GLY A 534 25.09 9.62 -10.81
C GLY A 534 23.67 9.77 -10.32
#